data_AF-A0A7X6AT73-F1
#
_entry.id   AF-A0A7X6AT73-F1
#
_cell.length_a   1.000
_cell.length_b   1.000
_cell.length_c   1.000
_cell.angle_alpha   90.00
_cell.angle_beta   90.00
_cell.angle_gamma   90.00
#
_symmetry.space_group_name_H-M   'P 1'
#
loop_
_entity.id
_entity.type
_entity.pdbx_description
1 polymer ?
#
loop_
_entity_poly.entity_id
_entity_poly.type
_entity_poly.pdbx_seq_one_letter_code
_entity_poly.pdbx_strand_id
1 'polypeptide(L)'
;LFLAGTDPYEIAKMAADRVAHVHLKDLTAESAERVRRGEIAFRRAVIDGMFTPLGSGDVDIAGVIRTLEAAGYRGWYVLEQDRALAAEPGPGTGPLADAVTSVQYLERLAAEL
;
A
#
# COMPACT_ATOMS: atom_id res chain seq x y z
N LEU A 1 -3.03 7.10 -4.02
CA LEU A 1 -3.07 7.34 -5.49
C LEU A 1 -4.01 6.35 -6.18
N PHE A 2 -3.75 5.04 -6.08
CA PHE A 2 -4.55 3.98 -6.70
C PHE A 2 -6.06 4.04 -6.41
N LEU A 3 -6.45 4.29 -5.16
CA LEU A 3 -7.87 4.46 -4.77
C LEU A 3 -8.57 5.60 -5.52
N ALA A 4 -7.86 6.68 -5.82
CA ALA A 4 -8.39 7.84 -6.55
C ALA A 4 -8.43 7.62 -8.08
N GLY A 5 -8.03 6.43 -8.57
CA GLY A 5 -8.02 6.11 -9.99
C GLY A 5 -6.73 6.51 -10.71
N THR A 6 -5.66 6.78 -9.96
CA THR A 6 -4.34 7.13 -10.52
C THR A 6 -3.36 5.99 -10.32
N ASP A 7 -2.69 5.57 -11.38
CA ASP A 7 -1.59 4.60 -11.31
C ASP A 7 -0.39 5.22 -10.56
N PRO A 8 -0.02 4.70 -9.37
CA PRO A 8 1.12 5.20 -8.62
C PRO A 8 2.45 5.04 -9.36
N TYR A 9 2.60 4.01 -10.21
CA TYR A 9 3.82 3.75 -10.96
C TYR A 9 4.10 4.88 -11.97
N GLU A 10 3.08 5.32 -12.71
CA GLU A 10 3.22 6.44 -13.64
C GLU A 10 3.54 7.75 -12.91
N ILE A 11 2.96 7.99 -11.72
CA ILE A 11 3.33 9.15 -10.91
C ILE A 11 4.79 9.08 -10.44
N ALA A 12 5.27 7.90 -10.03
CA ALA A 12 6.66 7.70 -9.66
C ALA A 12 7.59 8.04 -10.83
N LYS A 13 7.28 7.58 -12.05
CA LYS A 13 8.06 7.91 -13.26
C LYS A 13 8.06 9.41 -13.58
N MET A 14 6.90 10.05 -13.47
CA MET A 14 6.72 11.45 -13.87
C MET A 14 7.29 12.47 -12.87
N ALA A 15 7.45 12.08 -11.60
CA ALA A 15 7.75 13.01 -10.53
C ALA A 15 8.77 12.49 -9.51
N ALA A 16 9.57 11.46 -9.86
CA ALA A 16 10.54 10.84 -8.96
C ALA A 16 11.45 11.85 -8.24
N ASP A 17 11.92 12.87 -8.98
CA ASP A 17 12.78 13.95 -8.50
C ASP A 17 12.13 14.85 -7.44
N ARG A 18 10.79 14.82 -7.34
CA ARG A 18 9.99 15.61 -6.40
C ARG A 18 9.42 14.79 -5.24
N VAL A 19 9.63 13.48 -5.22
CA VAL A 19 9.15 12.63 -4.13
C VAL A 19 10.07 12.79 -2.92
N ALA A 20 9.53 13.35 -1.84
CA ALA A 20 10.26 13.54 -0.57
C ALA A 20 9.92 12.48 0.50
N HIS A 21 8.76 11.83 0.37
CA HIS A 21 8.26 10.86 1.33
C HIS A 21 7.29 9.88 0.66
N VAL A 22 7.31 8.61 1.06
CA VAL A 22 6.47 7.57 0.45
C VAL A 22 5.68 6.84 1.53
N HIS A 23 4.37 6.77 1.36
CA HIS A 23 3.49 5.90 2.15
C HIS A 23 3.06 4.72 1.28
N LEU A 24 3.41 3.52 1.71
CA LEU A 24 3.08 2.28 1.04
C LEU A 24 1.79 1.72 1.65
N LYS A 25 0.75 1.67 0.81
CA LYS A 25 -0.55 1.06 1.10
C LYS A 25 -0.89 0.16 -0.07
N ASP A 26 -1.51 -0.98 0.20
CA ASP A 26 -1.96 -1.91 -0.82
C ASP A 26 -3.46 -2.19 -0.67
N LEU A 27 -4.12 -2.46 -1.79
CA LEU A 27 -5.56 -2.72 -1.90
C LEU A 27 -5.87 -3.32 -3.26
N THR A 28 -7.03 -3.96 -3.40
CA THR A 28 -7.47 -4.52 -4.69
C THR A 28 -8.16 -3.47 -5.57
N ALA A 29 -8.06 -3.63 -6.88
CA ALA A 29 -8.77 -2.83 -7.87
C ALA A 29 -10.28 -2.91 -7.66
N GLU A 30 -10.80 -4.08 -7.31
CA GLU A 30 -12.22 -4.28 -6.98
C GLU A 30 -12.64 -3.38 -5.80
N SER A 31 -11.90 -3.42 -4.68
CA SER A 31 -12.22 -2.61 -3.50
C SER A 31 -12.18 -1.11 -3.83
N ALA A 32 -11.22 -0.69 -4.64
CA ALA A 32 -11.05 0.69 -5.07
C ALA A 32 -12.20 1.15 -5.99
N GLU A 33 -12.62 0.31 -6.94
CA GLU A 33 -13.74 0.58 -7.85
C GLU A 33 -15.07 0.72 -7.10
N ARG A 34 -15.34 -0.17 -6.14
CA ARG A 34 -16.58 -0.08 -5.33
C ARG A 34 -16.69 1.26 -4.60
N VAL A 35 -15.56 1.76 -4.06
CA VAL A 35 -15.51 3.08 -3.41
C VAL A 35 -15.72 4.20 -4.44
N ARG A 36 -15.02 4.16 -5.59
CA ARG A 36 -15.14 5.18 -6.65
C ARG A 36 -16.55 5.28 -7.22
N ARG A 37 -17.23 4.14 -7.39
CA ARG A 37 -18.61 4.06 -7.90
C ARG A 37 -19.66 4.44 -6.84
N GLY A 38 -19.24 4.71 -5.60
CA GLY A 38 -20.14 5.07 -4.51
C GLY A 38 -20.97 3.90 -3.97
N GLU A 39 -20.62 2.66 -4.32
CA GLU A 39 -21.32 1.45 -3.84
C GLU A 39 -21.06 1.20 -2.35
N ILE A 40 -19.93 1.67 -1.85
CA ILE A 40 -19.56 1.64 -0.44
C ILE A 40 -18.90 2.96 -0.05
N ALA A 41 -19.31 3.51 1.09
CA ALA A 41 -18.64 4.69 1.64
C ALA A 41 -17.20 4.34 2.03
N PHE A 42 -16.24 5.24 1.75
CA PHE A 42 -14.81 5.01 2.03
C PHE A 42 -14.55 4.52 3.47
N ARG A 43 -15.13 5.21 4.48
CA ARG A 43 -15.01 4.80 5.89
C ARG A 43 -15.48 3.36 6.12
N ARG A 44 -16.56 2.95 5.44
CA ARG A 44 -17.08 1.59 5.56
C ARG A 44 -16.15 0.59 4.89
N ALA A 45 -15.59 0.91 3.73
CA ALA A 45 -14.58 0.07 3.08
C ALA A 45 -13.33 -0.14 3.96
N VAL A 46 -12.86 0.90 4.66
CA VAL A 46 -11.76 0.77 5.64
C VAL A 46 -12.15 -0.15 6.80
N ILE A 47 -13.37 -0.01 7.33
CA ILE A 47 -13.88 -0.88 8.39
C ILE A 47 -13.96 -2.33 7.92
N ASP A 48 -14.34 -2.55 6.66
CA ASP A 48 -14.45 -3.87 6.04
C ASP A 48 -13.09 -4.42 5.57
N GLY A 49 -11.98 -3.74 5.86
CA GLY A 49 -10.62 -4.23 5.59
C GLY A 49 -10.15 -4.03 4.15
N MET A 50 -10.49 -2.90 3.51
CA MET A 50 -10.08 -2.65 2.12
C MET A 50 -8.56 -2.65 1.88
N PHE A 51 -7.77 -2.25 2.88
CA PHE A 51 -6.32 -2.23 2.76
C PHE A 51 -5.73 -3.56 3.21
N THR A 52 -4.99 -4.19 2.30
CA THR A 52 -4.40 -5.52 2.49
C THR A 52 -2.93 -5.40 2.87
N PRO A 53 -2.28 -6.48 3.35
CA PRO A 53 -0.83 -6.51 3.49
C PRO A 53 -0.15 -6.19 2.15
N LEU A 54 1.03 -5.56 2.19
CA LEU A 54 1.76 -5.19 0.97
C LEU A 54 2.11 -6.44 0.16
N GLY A 55 1.89 -6.36 -1.15
CA GLY A 55 2.11 -7.48 -2.09
C GLY A 55 0.94 -8.45 -2.17
N SER A 56 -0.18 -8.16 -1.50
CA SER A 56 -1.42 -8.96 -1.56
C SER A 56 -2.55 -8.26 -2.31
N GLY A 57 -2.37 -6.99 -2.67
CA GLY A 57 -3.31 -6.23 -3.50
C GLY A 57 -2.79 -6.04 -4.93
N ASP A 58 -3.37 -5.06 -5.61
CA ASP A 58 -3.15 -4.82 -7.05
C ASP A 58 -2.26 -3.60 -7.33
N VAL A 59 -1.73 -2.94 -6.28
CA VAL A 59 -0.83 -1.81 -6.47
C VAL A 59 0.56 -2.33 -6.84
N ASP A 60 1.16 -1.83 -7.94
CA ASP A 60 2.54 -2.15 -8.31
C ASP A 60 3.57 -1.44 -7.41
N ILE A 61 3.63 -1.89 -6.15
CA ILE A 61 4.55 -1.35 -5.14
C ILE A 61 6.00 -1.59 -5.54
N ALA A 62 6.31 -2.76 -6.11
CA ALA A 62 7.66 -3.09 -6.55
C ALA A 62 8.14 -2.16 -7.67
N GLY A 63 7.29 -1.90 -8.67
CA GLY A 63 7.56 -0.95 -9.75
C GLY A 63 7.77 0.47 -9.23
N VAL A 64 6.94 0.93 -8.29
CA VAL A 64 7.11 2.24 -7.63
C VAL A 64 8.45 2.34 -6.92
N ILE A 65 8.78 1.38 -6.05
CA ILE A 65 10.05 1.39 -5.29
C ILE A 65 11.24 1.35 -6.24
N ARG A 66 11.26 0.42 -7.21
CA ARG A 66 12.37 0.32 -8.20
C ARG A 66 12.56 1.62 -8.97
N THR A 67 11.47 2.28 -9.36
CA THR A 67 11.53 3.56 -10.07
C THR A 67 12.14 4.66 -9.22
N LEU A 68 11.72 4.78 -7.96
CA LEU A 68 12.23 5.80 -7.05
C LEU A 68 13.68 5.55 -6.66
N GLU A 69 14.06 4.30 -6.37
CA GLU A 69 15.44 3.92 -6.07
C GLU A 69 16.38 4.20 -7.25
N ALA A 70 15.97 3.83 -8.47
CA ALA A 70 16.72 4.11 -9.69
C ALA A 70 16.89 5.61 -9.96
N ALA A 71 15.92 6.43 -9.53
CA ALA A 71 16.01 7.88 -9.59
C ALA A 71 16.83 8.51 -8.44
N GLY A 72 17.37 7.69 -7.52
CA GLY A 72 18.21 8.15 -6.42
C GLY A 72 17.44 8.61 -5.18
N TYR A 73 16.19 8.18 -4.99
CA TYR A 73 15.43 8.46 -3.77
C TYR A 73 16.16 7.92 -2.53
N ARG A 74 16.26 8.73 -1.47
CA ARG A 74 16.93 8.37 -0.20
C ARG A 74 16.07 8.69 1.03
N GLY A 75 14.78 8.93 0.82
CA GLY A 75 13.83 9.22 1.89
C GLY A 75 13.28 7.95 2.52
N TRP A 76 12.23 8.11 3.33
CA TRP A 76 11.58 7.00 4.01
C TRP A 76 10.47 6.38 3.17
N TYR A 77 10.35 5.06 3.27
CA TYR A 77 9.14 4.32 2.93
C TYR A 77 8.41 3.97 4.22
N VAL A 78 7.21 4.50 4.39
CA VAL A 78 6.34 4.19 5.51
C VAL A 78 5.41 3.06 5.10
N LEU A 79 5.56 1.90 5.75
CA LEU A 79 4.54 0.85 5.70
C LEU A 79 3.31 1.37 6.46
N GLU A 80 2.19 1.51 5.76
CA GLU A 80 0.95 2.03 6.32
C GLU A 80 -0.22 1.14 5.92
N GLN A 81 -1.05 0.76 6.88
CA GLN A 81 -2.29 0.02 6.63
C GLN A 81 -3.39 0.58 7.54
N ASP A 82 -4.43 1.19 6.96
CA ASP A 82 -5.59 1.60 7.74
C ASP A 82 -6.43 0.36 8.06
N ARG A 83 -6.51 0.01 9.33
CA ARG A 83 -7.29 -1.13 9.81
C ARG A 83 -8.16 -0.72 10.98
N ALA A 84 -9.47 -0.92 10.84
CA ALA A 84 -10.38 -0.80 11.98
C ALA A 84 -10.34 -2.09 12.81
N LEU A 85 -10.20 -1.94 14.13
CA LEU A 85 -10.25 -3.06 15.07
C LEU A 85 -11.60 -3.08 15.77
N ALA A 86 -12.35 -4.17 15.63
CA ALA A 86 -13.61 -4.37 16.35
C ALA A 86 -13.39 -4.86 17.78
N ALA A 87 -12.26 -5.52 18.03
CA ALA A 87 -11.81 -6.00 19.33
C ALA A 87 -10.28 -6.13 19.31
N GLU A 88 -9.68 -6.33 20.49
CA GLU A 88 -8.26 -6.64 20.61
C GLU A 88 -7.94 -7.94 19.83
N PRO A 89 -6.98 -7.92 18.88
CA PRO A 89 -6.58 -9.12 18.17
C PRO A 89 -6.00 -10.17 19.11
N GLY A 90 -6.20 -11.44 18.78
CA GLY A 90 -5.51 -12.53 19.48
C GLY A 90 -3.99 -12.45 19.27
N PRO A 91 -3.18 -13.07 20.14
CA PRO A 91 -1.73 -13.07 20.02
C PRO A 91 -1.26 -13.50 18.63
N GLY A 92 -0.41 -12.69 17.99
CA GLY A 92 0.14 -12.99 16.66
C GLY A 92 -0.83 -12.80 15.49
N THR A 93 -2.02 -12.22 15.70
CA THR A 93 -3.04 -12.03 14.65
C THR A 93 -3.28 -10.55 14.35
N GLY A 94 -4.15 -10.28 13.35
CA GLY A 94 -4.55 -8.91 13.01
C GLY A 94 -3.38 -8.06 12.51
N PRO A 95 -3.27 -6.78 12.93
CA PRO A 95 -2.24 -5.86 12.43
C PRO A 95 -0.81 -6.39 12.55
N LEU A 96 -0.50 -7.18 13.58
CA LEU A 96 0.84 -7.74 13.73
C LEU A 96 1.16 -8.74 12.61
N ALA A 97 0.23 -9.66 12.31
CA ALA A 97 0.40 -10.62 11.22
C ALA A 97 0.52 -9.90 9.87
N ASP A 98 -0.35 -8.92 9.62
CA ASP A 98 -0.37 -8.12 8.40
C ASP A 98 0.94 -7.32 8.20
N ALA A 99 1.46 -6.75 9.28
CA ALA A 99 2.74 -6.04 9.27
C ALA A 99 3.91 -7.00 8.99
N VAL A 100 3.92 -8.19 9.60
CA VAL A 100 4.95 -9.21 9.31
C VAL A 100 4.92 -9.62 7.84
N THR A 101 3.74 -9.90 7.28
CA THR A 101 3.60 -10.22 5.84
C THR A 101 4.14 -9.09 4.95
N SER A 102 3.80 -7.84 5.29
CA SER A 102 4.22 -6.66 4.54
C SER A 102 5.73 -6.42 4.62
N VAL A 103 6.34 -6.59 5.81
CA VAL A 103 7.79 -6.48 6.00
C VAL A 103 8.51 -7.58 5.20
N GLN A 104 8.05 -8.82 5.27
CA GLN A 104 8.63 -9.92 4.50
C GLN A 104 8.56 -9.67 2.99
N TYR A 105 7.49 -9.07 2.49
CA TYR A 105 7.40 -8.63 1.10
C TYR A 105 8.47 -7.60 0.75
N LEU A 106 8.65 -6.57 1.59
CA LEU A 106 9.66 -5.53 1.40
C LEU A 106 11.09 -6.07 1.52
N GLU A 107 11.36 -6.98 2.45
CA GLU A 107 12.67 -7.63 2.60
C GLU A 107 13.06 -8.42 1.35
N ARG A 108 12.13 -9.18 0.77
CA ARG A 108 12.36 -9.91 -0.48
C ARG A 108 12.64 -8.95 -1.64
N LEU A 109 11.82 -7.90 -1.77
CA LEU A 109 12.02 -6.90 -2.80
C LEU A 109 13.39 -6.21 -2.66
N ALA A 110 13.77 -5.84 -1.43
CA ALA A 110 15.04 -5.18 -1.15
C ALA A 110 16.25 -6.06 -1.48
N ALA A 111 16.13 -7.39 -1.38
CA ALA A 111 17.18 -8.33 -1.75
C ALA A 111 17.43 -8.40 -3.28
N GLU A 112 16.51 -7.87 -4.09
CA GLU A 112 16.56 -7.87 -5.56
C GLU A 112 16.93 -6.50 -6.17
N LEU A 113 17.05 -5.45 -5.35
CA LEU A 113 17.40 -4.08 -5.77
C LEU A 113 18.91 -3.93 -5.97
#